data_AF-A0A482XUZ3-F1
#
_entry.id   AF-A0A482XUZ3-F1
#
_cell.length_a   1.000
_cell.length_b   1.000
_cell.length_c   1.000
_cell.angle_alpha   90.00
_cell.angle_beta   90.00
_cell.angle_gamma   90.00
#
_symmetry.space_group_name_H-M   'P 1'
#
loop_
_entity.id
_entity.type
_entity.pdbx_description
1 polymer ?
#
loop_
_entity_poly.entity_id
_entity_poly.type
_entity_poly.pdbx_seq_one_letter_code
_entity_poly.pdbx_strand_id
1 'polypeptide(L)'
;MAYNMALFPVQVRIIFFGTSWISCALLRELAAHWPQLCRLWAKCEQSTNLGYPTNLALKCHCFIFIYIMTAVCEHGLALSNAFSEAAACGDALRNLCTHWFPQLFNLVPFYRPLAVVIMTINTIATFTFNFVDLLLITTGYILSNLLKQYNRILEEDSRRIMSIVLSYEAIMHQFKTLMIDVEDGQALKRNASVDCSKYLQLGD
;
A
#
# COMPACT_ATOMS: atom_id res chain seq x y z
N MET A 1 -28.42 28.95 20.26
CA MET A 1 -27.44 28.75 19.17
C MET A 1 -25.98 28.81 19.63
N ALA A 2 -25.61 29.59 20.65
CA ALA A 2 -24.23 29.66 21.17
C ALA A 2 -23.68 28.36 21.79
N TYR A 3 -24.53 27.52 22.39
CA TYR A 3 -24.12 26.26 23.02
C TYR A 3 -23.52 25.24 22.03
N ASN A 4 -24.02 25.21 20.79
CA ASN A 4 -23.49 24.30 19.76
C ASN A 4 -22.11 24.72 19.27
N MET A 5 -21.76 26.01 19.36
CA MET A 5 -20.50 26.55 18.86
C MET A 5 -19.32 26.28 19.81
N ALA A 6 -19.58 26.20 21.12
CA ALA A 6 -18.56 25.84 22.13
C ALA A 6 -18.41 24.32 22.33
N LEU A 7 -19.44 23.52 22.00
CA LEU A 7 -19.43 22.07 22.16
C LEU A 7 -18.57 21.37 21.09
N PHE A 8 -18.60 21.85 19.85
CA PHE A 8 -17.84 21.30 18.73
C PHE A 8 -16.31 21.23 18.99
N PRO A 9 -15.63 22.33 19.41
CA PRO A 9 -14.20 22.26 19.69
C PRO A 9 -13.87 21.34 20.88
N VAL A 10 -14.79 21.18 21.83
CA VAL A 10 -14.60 20.27 22.96
C VAL A 10 -14.65 18.81 22.54
N GLN A 11 -15.62 18.44 21.70
CA GLN A 11 -15.78 17.08 21.18
C GLN A 11 -14.60 16.66 20.31
N VAL A 12 -14.13 17.54 19.42
CA VAL A 12 -12.96 17.27 18.56
C VAL A 12 -11.73 16.95 19.40
N ARG A 13 -11.49 17.67 20.50
CA ARG A 13 -10.35 17.41 21.41
C ARG A 13 -10.49 16.07 22.13
N ILE A 14 -11.68 15.72 22.63
CA ILE A 14 -11.90 14.43 23.31
C ILE A 14 -11.66 13.27 22.33
N ILE A 15 -12.19 13.39 21.10
CA ILE A 15 -11.98 12.41 20.04
C ILE A 15 -10.48 12.31 19.73
N PHE A 16 -9.78 13.44 19.55
CA PHE A 16 -8.35 13.47 19.25
C PHE A 16 -7.49 12.78 20.31
N PHE A 17 -7.73 13.06 21.59
CA PHE A 17 -6.97 12.40 22.67
C PHE A 17 -7.33 10.92 22.79
N GLY A 18 -8.61 10.57 22.66
CA GLY A 18 -9.06 9.18 22.68
C GLY A 18 -8.46 8.36 21.55
N THR A 19 -8.51 8.87 20.31
CA THR A 19 -7.90 8.21 19.15
C THR A 19 -6.39 8.10 19.30
N SER A 20 -5.72 9.14 19.78
CA SER A 20 -4.27 9.11 20.03
C SER A 20 -3.88 8.03 21.05
N TRP A 21 -4.68 7.83 22.09
CA TRP A 21 -4.40 6.79 23.09
C TRP A 21 -4.57 5.38 22.51
N ILE A 22 -5.64 5.17 21.74
CA ILE A 22 -5.88 3.91 21.02
C ILE A 22 -4.74 3.66 20.02
N SER A 23 -4.33 4.67 19.26
CA SER A 23 -3.21 4.59 18.33
C SER A 23 -1.91 4.20 19.03
N CYS A 24 -1.60 4.79 20.20
CA CYS A 24 -0.44 4.38 21.00
C CYS A 24 -0.51 2.91 21.41
N ALA A 25 -1.68 2.42 21.84
CA ALA A 25 -1.87 1.02 22.22
C ALA A 25 -1.67 0.08 21.01
N LEU A 26 -2.23 0.43 19.85
CA LEU A 26 -2.07 -0.34 18.62
C LEU A 26 -0.62 -0.32 18.12
N LEU A 27 0.06 0.82 18.17
CA LEU A 27 1.47 0.94 17.79
C LEU A 27 2.37 0.12 18.71
N ARG A 28 2.05 0.04 20.00
CA ARG A 28 2.78 -0.83 20.94
C ARG A 28 2.62 -2.30 20.57
N GLU A 29 1.40 -2.72 20.26
CA GLU A 29 1.11 -4.09 19.83
C GLU A 29 1.81 -4.42 18.50
N LEU A 30 1.76 -3.47 17.56
CA LEU A 30 2.45 -3.56 16.29
C LEU A 30 3.96 -3.67 16.50
N ALA A 31 4.56 -2.86 17.37
CA ALA A 31 5.98 -2.89 17.66
C ALA A 31 6.42 -4.24 18.24
N ALA A 32 5.59 -4.86 19.08
CA ALA A 32 5.86 -6.20 19.61
C ALA A 32 5.87 -7.28 18.52
N HIS A 33 4.95 -7.18 17.55
CA HIS A 33 4.82 -8.14 16.45
C HIS A 33 5.65 -7.79 15.21
N TRP A 34 6.20 -6.57 15.13
CA TRP A 34 6.94 -6.04 13.99
C TRP A 34 8.10 -6.94 13.55
N PRO A 35 8.93 -7.52 14.46
CA PRO A 35 10.01 -8.40 14.05
C PRO A 35 9.51 -9.67 13.36
N GLN A 36 8.36 -10.21 13.79
CA GLN A 36 7.76 -11.39 13.18
C GLN A 36 7.23 -11.06 11.78
N LEU A 37 6.57 -9.90 11.64
CA LEU A 37 6.08 -9.41 10.36
C LEU A 37 7.22 -9.20 9.36
N CYS A 38 8.32 -8.56 9.77
CA CYS A 38 9.50 -8.38 8.91
C CYS A 38 10.11 -9.71 8.46
N ARG A 39 10.13 -10.73 9.33
CA ARG A 39 10.64 -12.07 8.96
C ARG A 39 9.72 -12.75 7.93
N LEU A 40 8.41 -12.67 8.12
CA LEU A 40 7.44 -13.22 7.16
C LEU A 40 7.54 -12.50 5.81
N TRP A 41 7.65 -11.17 5.85
CA TRP A 41 7.85 -10.35 4.67
C TRP A 41 9.10 -10.75 3.90
N ALA A 42 10.25 -10.85 4.59
CA ALA A 42 11.51 -11.26 3.98
C ALA A 42 11.44 -12.67 3.36
N LYS A 43 10.71 -13.60 3.99
CA LYS A 43 10.48 -14.94 3.43
C LYS A 43 9.63 -14.89 2.15
N CYS A 44 8.55 -14.13 2.15
CA CYS A 44 7.71 -13.92 0.96
C CYS A 44 8.50 -13.26 -0.19
N GLU A 45 9.38 -12.32 0.14
CA GLU A 45 10.23 -11.66 -0.85
C GLU A 45 11.23 -12.65 -1.48
N GLN A 46 11.92 -13.44 -0.65
CA GLN A 46 12.86 -14.47 -1.10
C GLN A 46 12.19 -15.54 -1.97
N SER A 47 10.98 -15.98 -1.64
CA SER A 47 10.27 -17.01 -2.42
C SER A 47 9.87 -16.55 -3.81
N THR A 48 9.72 -15.23 -4.01
CA THR A 48 9.22 -14.68 -5.28
C THR A 48 10.36 -14.24 -6.22
N ASN A 49 11.61 -14.21 -5.74
CA ASN A 49 12.82 -13.83 -6.49
C ASN A 49 12.69 -12.47 -7.24
N LEU A 50 11.75 -11.64 -6.79
CA LEU A 50 11.48 -10.30 -7.27
C LEU A 50 12.51 -9.37 -6.64
N GLY A 51 13.52 -8.97 -7.41
CA GLY A 51 14.52 -8.02 -6.94
C GLY A 51 13.88 -6.71 -6.48
N TYR A 52 14.36 -6.16 -5.36
CA TYR A 52 13.86 -4.89 -4.84
C TYR A 52 14.30 -3.75 -5.77
N PRO A 53 13.39 -2.84 -6.20
CA PRO A 53 13.79 -1.66 -6.95
C PRO A 53 14.70 -0.78 -6.06
N THR A 54 15.96 -0.65 -6.44
CA THR A 54 17.03 0.04 -5.70
C THR A 54 16.68 1.48 -5.29
N ASN A 55 15.77 2.13 -6.02
CA ASN A 55 15.33 3.50 -5.76
C ASN A 55 14.11 3.62 -4.83
N LEU A 56 13.47 2.53 -4.44
CA LEU A 56 12.25 2.57 -3.63
C LEU A 56 12.53 2.94 -2.17
N ALA A 57 13.59 2.36 -1.59
CA ALA A 57 14.01 2.67 -0.22
C ALA A 57 14.41 4.15 -0.08
N LEU A 58 15.16 4.69 -1.05
CA LEU A 58 15.54 6.10 -1.07
C LEU A 58 14.33 7.03 -1.17
N LYS A 59 13.36 6.69 -2.03
CA LYS A 59 12.11 7.46 -2.16
C LYS A 59 11.32 7.43 -0.86
N CYS A 60 11.14 6.26 -0.25
CA CYS A 60 10.44 6.13 1.03
C CYS A 60 11.14 6.92 2.15
N HIS A 61 12.47 6.83 2.27
CA HIS A 61 13.22 7.62 3.26
C HIS A 61 13.09 9.13 3.03
N CYS A 62 13.13 9.57 1.78
CA CYS A 62 12.93 10.97 1.43
C CYS A 62 11.52 11.45 1.80
N PHE A 63 10.48 10.68 1.47
CA PHE A 63 9.10 10.99 1.85
C PHE A 63 8.92 11.05 3.37
N ILE A 64 9.46 10.07 4.11
CA ILE A 64 9.44 10.06 5.57
C ILE A 64 10.11 11.31 6.13
N PHE A 65 11.29 11.66 5.63
CA PHE A 65 12.02 12.83 6.08
C PHE A 65 11.25 14.13 5.84
N ILE A 66 10.75 14.34 4.61
CA ILE A 66 9.99 15.53 4.24
C ILE A 66 8.74 15.65 5.12
N TYR A 67 8.01 14.55 5.30
CA TYR A 67 6.78 14.54 6.09
C TYR A 67 7.02 14.89 7.55
N ILE A 68 8.02 14.26 8.19
CA ILE A 68 8.38 14.56 9.58
C ILE A 68 8.85 16.01 9.72
N MET A 69 9.69 16.51 8.82
CA MET A 69 10.16 17.89 8.87
C MET A 69 9.00 18.88 8.72
N THR A 70 8.05 18.58 7.84
CA THR A 70 6.84 19.40 7.66
C THR A 70 6.01 19.44 8.95
N ALA A 71 5.76 18.28 9.56
CA ALA A 71 5.00 18.19 10.81
C ALA A 71 5.68 18.93 11.98
N VAL A 72 7.01 18.85 12.08
CA VAL A 72 7.79 19.58 13.08
C VAL A 72 7.70 21.09 12.85
N CYS A 73 7.89 21.54 11.61
CA CYS A 73 7.80 22.96 11.26
C CYS A 73 6.40 23.52 11.52
N GLU A 74 5.36 22.80 11.09
CA GLU A 74 3.97 23.20 11.30
C GLU A 74 3.65 23.31 12.79
N HIS A 75 3.98 22.29 13.58
CA HIS A 75 3.70 22.31 15.02
C HIS A 75 4.52 23.38 15.75
N GLY A 76 5.79 23.55 15.39
CA GLY A 76 6.67 24.57 15.95
C GLY A 76 6.18 25.98 15.67
N LEU A 77 5.76 26.26 14.43
CA LEU A 77 5.20 27.55 14.04
C LEU A 77 3.85 27.81 14.70
N ALA A 78 2.96 26.82 14.74
CA ALA A 78 1.66 26.93 15.39
C ALA A 78 1.80 27.23 16.89
N LEU A 79 2.71 26.54 17.57
CA LEU A 79 2.99 26.77 18.98
C LEU A 79 3.62 28.15 19.22
N SER A 80 4.54 28.57 18.35
CA SER A 80 5.20 29.89 18.44
C SER A 80 4.19 31.03 18.24
N ASN A 81 3.28 30.89 17.29
CA ASN A 81 2.22 31.86 17.07
C ASN A 81 1.29 31.95 18.28
N ALA A 82 0.83 30.80 18.78
CA ALA A 82 -0.07 30.76 19.94
C ALA A 82 0.59 31.31 21.22
N PHE A 83 1.89 31.07 21.40
CA PHE A 83 2.63 31.65 22.52
C PHE A 83 2.78 33.17 22.39
N SER A 84 3.02 33.67 21.18
CA SER A 84 3.12 35.11 20.90
C SER A 84 1.81 35.84 21.18
N GLU A 85 0.67 35.26 20.76
CA GLU A 85 -0.67 35.76 21.05
C GLU A 85 -0.97 35.74 22.56
N ALA A 86 -0.63 34.64 23.25
CA ALA A 86 -0.90 34.49 24.68
C ALA A 86 -0.02 35.42 25.54
N ALA A 87 1.22 35.69 25.11
CA ALA A 87 2.16 36.58 25.78
C ALA A 87 1.76 38.06 25.72
N ALA A 88 0.99 38.47 24.71
CA ALA A 88 0.46 39.83 24.61
C ALA A 88 -0.47 40.20 25.78
N CYS A 89 -1.09 39.21 26.45
CA CYS A 89 -2.08 39.38 27.51
C CYS A 89 -1.59 38.93 28.91
N GLY A 90 -0.27 38.87 29.16
CA GLY A 90 0.28 38.56 30.48
C GLY A 90 0.90 37.15 30.59
N ASP A 91 0.47 36.33 31.56
CA ASP A 91 1.03 34.98 31.78
C ASP A 91 0.67 34.05 30.60
N ALA A 92 1.57 34.00 29.61
CA ALA A 92 1.40 33.30 28.35
C ALA A 92 1.04 31.83 28.54
N LEU A 93 1.67 31.15 29.49
CA LEU A 93 1.42 29.73 29.74
C LEU A 93 0.02 29.52 30.31
N ARG A 94 -0.41 30.37 31.24
CA ARG A 94 -1.77 30.30 31.80
C ARG A 94 -2.81 30.52 30.72
N ASN A 95 -2.66 31.58 29.93
CA ASN A 95 -3.62 31.95 28.89
C ASN A 95 -3.69 30.90 27.78
N LEU A 96 -2.55 30.34 27.37
CA LEU A 96 -2.48 29.28 26.38
C LEU A 96 -3.20 28.01 26.87
N CYS A 97 -2.91 27.59 28.10
CA CYS A 97 -3.49 26.37 28.66
C CYS A 97 -4.99 26.48 28.95
N THR A 98 -5.47 27.63 29.44
CA THR A 98 -6.92 27.84 29.66
C THR A 98 -7.68 27.97 28.35
N HIS A 99 -7.06 28.51 27.29
CA HIS A 99 -7.66 28.61 25.98
C HIS A 99 -7.71 27.26 25.24
N TRP A 100 -6.61 26.48 25.30
CA TRP A 100 -6.50 25.20 24.59
C TRP A 100 -7.19 24.04 25.30
N PHE A 101 -7.21 24.05 26.63
CA PHE A 101 -7.76 22.98 27.46
C PHE A 101 -8.84 23.48 28.44
N PRO A 102 -9.90 24.15 27.96
CA PRO A 102 -10.96 24.64 28.84
C PRO A 102 -11.66 23.49 29.57
N GLN A 103 -11.68 22.28 28.99
CA GLN A 103 -12.25 21.10 29.64
C GLN A 103 -11.55 20.73 30.95
N LEU A 104 -10.25 20.97 31.06
CA LEU A 104 -9.48 20.54 32.21
C LEU A 104 -9.38 21.67 33.25
N PHE A 105 -9.11 22.89 32.80
CA PHE A 105 -8.95 24.05 33.68
C PHE A 105 -10.26 24.67 34.19
N ASN A 106 -11.42 24.24 33.68
CA ASN A 106 -12.72 24.53 34.31
C ASN A 106 -12.98 23.67 35.56
N LEU A 107 -12.32 22.52 35.69
CA LEU A 107 -12.49 21.58 36.80
C LEU A 107 -11.33 21.63 37.80
N VAL A 108 -10.11 21.88 37.31
CA VAL A 108 -8.89 21.87 38.12
C VAL A 108 -8.27 23.27 38.14
N PRO A 109 -7.91 23.82 39.32
CA PRO A 109 -7.24 25.11 39.39
C PRO A 109 -5.89 25.06 38.66
N PHE A 110 -5.53 26.15 38.01
CA PHE A 110 -4.30 26.23 37.23
C PHE A 110 -3.07 25.99 38.10
N TYR A 111 -2.26 25.00 37.71
CA TYR A 111 -0.99 24.64 38.32
C TYR A 111 0.09 24.49 37.25
N ARG A 112 1.22 25.18 37.39
CA ARG A 112 2.25 25.28 36.33
C ARG A 112 2.83 23.92 35.91
N PRO A 113 3.23 23.01 36.83
CA PRO A 113 3.69 21.68 36.43
C PRO A 113 2.63 20.88 35.66
N LEU A 114 1.36 20.99 36.04
CA LEU A 114 0.26 20.32 35.35
C LEU A 114 0.12 20.84 33.91
N ALA A 115 0.21 22.16 33.73
CA ALA A 115 0.20 22.79 32.40
C ALA A 115 1.32 22.25 31.48
N VAL A 116 2.54 22.13 32.01
CA VAL A 116 3.68 21.57 31.25
C VAL A 116 3.44 20.10 30.86
N VAL A 117 2.89 19.29 31.77
CA VAL A 117 2.56 17.89 31.50
C VAL A 117 1.51 17.78 30.39
N ILE A 118 0.44 18.59 30.45
CA ILE A 118 -0.62 18.57 29.44
C ILE A 118 -0.09 18.98 28.06
N MET A 119 0.72 20.04 28.01
CA MET A 119 1.36 20.48 26.76
C MET A 119 2.24 19.38 26.18
N THR A 120 3.00 18.68 27.02
CA THR A 120 3.84 17.55 26.61
C THR A 120 3.00 16.41 26.04
N ILE A 121 1.91 16.02 26.72
CA ILE A 121 0.98 14.98 26.24
C ILE A 121 0.35 15.38 24.91
N ASN A 122 -0.06 16.64 24.76
CA ASN A 122 -0.63 17.16 23.51
C ASN A 122 0.37 17.07 22.36
N THR A 123 1.62 17.48 22.58
CA THR A 123 2.69 17.35 21.60
C THR A 123 2.92 15.88 21.22
N ILE A 124 3.00 14.97 22.19
CA ILE A 124 3.13 13.52 21.93
C ILE A 124 1.95 13.01 21.10
N ALA A 125 0.71 13.38 21.44
CA ALA A 125 -0.48 12.98 20.70
C ALA A 125 -0.43 13.46 19.24
N THR A 126 -0.06 14.72 19.00
CA THR A 126 0.11 15.26 17.63
C THR A 126 1.18 14.50 16.85
N PHE A 127 2.33 14.21 17.45
CA PHE A 127 3.38 13.43 16.79
C PHE A 127 2.96 11.99 16.51
N THR A 128 2.28 11.33 17.44
CA THR A 128 1.75 9.97 17.25
C THR A 128 0.78 9.94 16.07
N PHE A 129 -0.13 10.92 15.98
CA PHE A 129 -1.10 10.98 14.90
C PHE A 129 -0.41 11.09 13.52
N ASN A 130 0.55 12.02 13.39
CA ASN A 130 1.36 12.16 12.18
C ASN A 130 2.16 10.90 11.84
N PHE A 131 2.70 10.22 12.86
CA PHE A 131 3.46 8.98 12.65
C PHE A 131 2.58 7.83 12.13
N VAL A 132 1.36 7.68 12.65
CA VAL A 132 0.40 6.68 12.17
C VAL A 132 0.04 6.92 10.71
N ASP A 133 -0.25 8.16 10.33
CA ASP A 133 -0.57 8.50 8.94
C ASP A 133 0.60 8.19 8.00
N LEU A 134 1.82 8.54 8.41
CA LEU A 134 3.03 8.23 7.66
C LEU A 134 3.25 6.71 7.50
N LEU A 135 3.01 5.94 8.56
CA LEU A 135 3.11 4.48 8.53
C LEU A 135 2.09 3.88 7.56
N LEU A 136 0.85 4.36 7.57
CA LEU A 136 -0.22 3.91 6.68
C LEU A 136 0.09 4.21 5.22
N ILE A 137 0.52 5.46 4.92
CA ILE A 137 0.90 5.86 3.57
C ILE A 137 2.07 5.03 3.05
N THR A 138 3.12 4.87 3.86
CA THR A 138 4.32 4.14 3.45
C THR A 138 4.04 2.65 3.23
N THR A 139 3.33 2.01 4.16
CA THR A 139 2.95 0.60 4.05
C THR A 139 2.02 0.37 2.86
N GLY A 140 1.03 1.24 2.67
CA GLY A 140 0.11 1.19 1.53
C GLY A 140 0.82 1.38 0.19
N TYR A 141 1.79 2.30 0.12
CA TYR A 141 2.61 2.51 -1.07
C TYR A 141 3.47 1.28 -1.41
N ILE A 142 4.15 0.71 -0.42
CA ILE A 142 4.96 -0.50 -0.59
C ILE A 142 4.08 -1.67 -1.05
N LEU A 143 2.95 -1.90 -0.38
CA LEU A 143 2.03 -2.99 -0.72
C LEU A 143 1.43 -2.82 -2.12
N SER A 144 1.06 -1.60 -2.50
CA SER A 144 0.55 -1.31 -3.85
C SER A 144 1.59 -1.61 -4.93
N ASN A 145 2.86 -1.28 -4.68
CA ASN A 145 3.95 -1.60 -5.60
C ASN A 145 4.23 -3.10 -5.67
N LEU A 146 4.09 -3.83 -4.57
CA LEU A 146 4.18 -5.30 -4.59
C LEU A 146 3.03 -5.91 -5.38
N LEU A 147 1.78 -5.52 -5.13
CA LEU A 147 0.62 -6.04 -5.87
C LEU A 147 0.72 -5.77 -7.38
N LYS A 148 1.21 -4.59 -7.77
CA LYS A 148 1.50 -4.28 -9.18
C LYS A 148 2.58 -5.19 -9.78
N GLN A 149 3.58 -5.58 -8.99
CA GLN A 149 4.59 -6.54 -9.44
C GLN A 149 4.02 -7.94 -9.60
N TYR A 150 3.25 -8.42 -8.61
CA TYR A 150 2.56 -9.71 -8.68
C TYR A 150 1.61 -9.79 -9.87
N ASN A 151 0.80 -8.76 -10.11
CA ASN A 151 -0.11 -8.73 -11.25
C ASN A 151 0.64 -8.81 -12.59
N ARG A 152 1.78 -8.12 -12.72
CA ARG A 152 2.59 -8.20 -13.94
C ARG A 152 3.14 -9.60 -14.20
N ILE A 153 3.62 -10.29 -13.15
CA ILE A 153 4.11 -11.67 -13.28
C ILE A 153 2.98 -12.61 -13.70
N LEU A 154 1.82 -12.51 -13.05
CA LEU A 154 0.66 -13.35 -13.39
C LEU A 154 0.19 -13.12 -14.83
N GLU A 155 0.21 -11.87 -15.30
CA GLU A 155 -0.08 -11.55 -16.70
C GLU A 155 0.97 -12.12 -17.66
N GLU A 156 2.26 -12.06 -17.33
CA GLU A 156 3.34 -12.64 -18.14
C GLU A 156 3.24 -14.16 -18.23
N ASP A 157 2.97 -14.84 -17.12
CA ASP A 157 2.79 -16.29 -17.09
C ASP A 157 1.53 -16.72 -17.85
N SER A 158 0.42 -15.99 -17.69
CA SER A 158 -0.80 -16.21 -18.47
C SER A 158 -0.55 -16.04 -19.98
N ARG A 159 0.18 -14.99 -20.39
CA ARG A 159 0.59 -14.77 -21.78
C ARG A 159 1.47 -15.90 -22.32
N ARG A 160 2.42 -16.40 -21.52
CA ARG A 160 3.29 -17.52 -21.90
C ARG A 160 2.48 -18.80 -22.13
N ILE A 161 1.59 -19.16 -21.20
CA ILE A 161 0.73 -20.35 -21.34
C ILE A 161 -0.12 -20.22 -22.60
N MET A 162 -0.73 -19.06 -22.84
CA MET A 162 -1.53 -18.82 -24.05
C MET A 162 -0.69 -18.98 -25.33
N SER A 163 0.55 -18.47 -25.35
CA SER A 163 1.45 -18.63 -26.51
C SER A 163 1.81 -20.09 -26.79
N ILE A 164 2.01 -20.89 -25.73
CA ILE A 164 2.31 -22.33 -25.85
C ILE A 164 1.08 -23.05 -26.40
N VAL A 165 -0.11 -22.77 -25.87
CA VAL A 165 -1.37 -23.36 -26.35
C VAL A 165 -1.62 -23.03 -27.82
N LEU A 166 -1.44 -21.76 -28.21
CA LEU A 166 -1.56 -21.34 -29.61
C LEU A 166 -0.52 -22.01 -30.52
N SER A 167 0.71 -22.19 -30.03
CA SER A 167 1.75 -22.92 -30.78
C SER A 167 1.41 -24.40 -30.94
N TYR A 168 0.82 -25.03 -29.91
CA TYR A 168 0.36 -26.42 -29.97
C TYR A 168 -0.80 -26.60 -30.95
N GLU A 169 -1.80 -25.72 -30.92
CA GLU A 169 -2.92 -25.69 -31.88
C GLU A 169 -2.41 -25.57 -33.33
N ALA A 170 -1.45 -24.68 -33.58
CA ALA A 170 -0.85 -24.51 -34.90
C ALA A 170 -0.10 -25.76 -35.39
N ILE A 171 0.68 -26.41 -34.51
CA ILE A 171 1.38 -27.67 -34.82
C ILE A 171 0.39 -28.80 -35.10
N MET A 172 -0.64 -28.93 -34.27
CA MET A 172 -1.69 -29.94 -34.46
C MET A 172 -2.46 -29.73 -35.77
N HIS A 173 -2.74 -28.49 -36.14
CA HIS A 173 -3.36 -28.16 -37.41
C HIS A 173 -2.46 -28.55 -38.59
N GLN A 174 -1.16 -28.20 -38.55
CA GLN A 174 -0.21 -28.59 -39.59
C GLN A 174 -0.11 -30.12 -39.73
N PHE A 175 -0.03 -30.84 -38.63
CA PHE A 175 0.02 -32.30 -38.64
C PHE A 175 -1.25 -32.91 -39.26
N LYS A 176 -2.42 -32.36 -38.94
CA LYS A 176 -3.69 -32.80 -39.51
C LYS A 176 -3.77 -32.57 -41.03
N THR A 177 -3.30 -31.43 -41.52
CA THR A 177 -3.22 -31.15 -42.97
C THR A 177 -2.27 -32.14 -43.67
N LEU A 178 -1.10 -32.39 -43.06
CA LEU A 178 -0.12 -33.33 -43.62
C LEU A 178 -0.64 -34.77 -43.67
N MET A 179 -1.41 -35.19 -42.68
CA MET A 179 -2.06 -36.51 -42.65
C MET A 179 -3.09 -36.66 -43.78
N ILE A 180 -3.89 -35.62 -44.04
CA ILE A 180 -4.87 -35.59 -45.14
C ILE A 180 -4.14 -35.70 -46.49
N ASP A 181 -3.07 -34.93 -46.69
CA ASP A 181 -2.26 -34.98 -47.93
C ASP A 181 -1.64 -36.36 -48.16
N VAL A 182 -1.22 -37.06 -47.09
CA VAL A 182 -0.70 -38.43 -47.17
C VAL A 182 -1.81 -39.42 -47.53
N GLU A 183 -3.00 -39.26 -46.97
CA GLU A 183 -4.15 -40.13 -47.25
C GLU A 183 -4.63 -39.99 -48.69
N ASP A 184 -4.74 -38.76 -49.19
CA ASP A 184 -5.08 -38.44 -50.57
C ASP A 184 -4.01 -38.94 -51.56
N GLY A 185 -2.73 -38.79 -51.20
CA GLY A 185 -1.62 -39.34 -51.98
C GLY A 185 -1.63 -40.87 -52.08
N GLN A 186 -2.04 -41.57 -51.02
CA GLN A 186 -2.21 -43.02 -51.04
C GLN A 186 -3.47 -43.47 -51.81
N ALA A 187 -4.55 -42.70 -51.75
CA ALA A 187 -5.77 -42.95 -52.53
C ALA A 187 -5.50 -42.80 -54.04
N LEU A 188 -4.76 -41.78 -54.45
CA LEU A 188 -4.34 -41.57 -55.84
C LEU A 188 -3.45 -42.71 -56.36
N LYS A 189 -2.49 -43.18 -55.57
CA LYS A 189 -1.66 -44.34 -55.93
C LYS A 189 -2.47 -45.63 -56.09
N ARG A 190 -3.47 -45.86 -55.22
CA ARG A 190 -4.39 -47.01 -55.34
C ARG A 190 -5.23 -46.94 -56.61
N ASN A 191 -5.80 -45.77 -56.92
CA ASN A 191 -6.61 -45.58 -58.12
C ASN A 191 -5.79 -45.71 -59.41
N ALA A 192 -4.56 -45.18 -59.44
CA ALA A 192 -3.64 -45.37 -60.57
C ALA A 192 -3.25 -46.84 -60.78
N SER A 193 -3.07 -47.60 -59.69
CA SER A 193 -2.80 -49.05 -59.77
C SER A 193 -4.00 -49.85 -60.31
N VAL A 194 -5.23 -49.45 -60.00
CA VAL A 194 -6.45 -50.11 -60.48
C VAL A 194 -6.69 -49.81 -61.96
N ASP A 195 -6.39 -48.59 -62.42
CA ASP A 195 -6.53 -48.23 -63.84
C ASP A 195 -5.49 -48.95 -64.71
N CYS A 196 -4.22 -49.04 -64.27
CA CYS A 196 -3.20 -49.83 -64.97
C CYS A 196 -3.60 -51.32 -65.11
N SER A 197 -4.31 -51.88 -64.14
CA SER A 197 -4.82 -53.26 -64.21
C SER A 197 -5.93 -53.45 -65.25
N LYS A 198 -6.70 -52.40 -65.60
CA LYS A 198 -7.72 -52.47 -66.65
C LYS A 198 -7.11 -52.46 -68.05
N TYR A 199 -6.02 -51.74 -68.26
CA TYR A 199 -5.33 -51.70 -69.56
C TYR A 199 -4.54 -52.98 -69.88
N LEU A 200 -4.14 -53.75 -68.86
CA LEU A 200 -3.47 -55.05 -69.04
C LEU A 200 -4.39 -56.22 -69.41
N GLN A 201 -5.73 -56.06 -69.34
CA GLN A 201 -6.70 -57.10 -69.75
C GLN A 201 -7.32 -56.87 -71.13
N LEU A 202 -6.90 -55.82 -71.86
CA LEU A 202 -7.39 -55.49 -73.20
C LEU A 202 -6.39 -55.80 -74.32
N GLY A 203 -5.29 -56.48 -73.98
CA GLY A 203 -4.28 -56.94 -74.93
C GLY A 203 -4.09 -58.44 -74.85
N ASP A 204 -5.10 -59.19 -75.30
CA ASP A 204 -5.00 -60.56 -75.83
C ASP A 204 -6.24 -60.85 -76.70
#